data_AF-A0A3P1ST91-F1
#
_entry.id   AF-A0A3P1ST91-F1
#
_cell.length_a   1.000
_cell.length_b   1.000
_cell.length_c   1.000
_cell.angle_alpha   90.00
_cell.angle_beta   90.00
_cell.angle_gamma   90.00
#
_symmetry.space_group_name_H-M   'P 1'
#
loop_
_entity.id
_entity.type
_entity.pdbx_description
1 polymer ?
#
loop_
_entity_poly.entity_id
_entity_poly.type
_entity_poly.pdbx_seq_one_letter_code
_entity_poly.pdbx_strand_id
1 'polypeptide(L)'
;MKLVKDLTDDGIIYYWIDEVGDPISADLRTLDDAREWRVLYLHNAYQGAERRTSIIDRRYNSEKRQFMEQNHQFARGKSQGRREADILVTVDTDLAAQKIKEYY
;
A
#
# COMPACT_ATOMS: atom_id res chain seq x y z
N MET A 1 -3.18 2.37 10.28
CA MET A 1 -4.09 1.97 9.19
C MET A 1 -3.86 0.52 8.82
N LYS A 2 -4.91 -0.21 8.43
CA LYS A 2 -4.83 -1.61 8.00
C LYS A 2 -5.62 -1.80 6.71
N LEU A 3 -5.16 -2.68 5.82
CA LEU A 3 -5.88 -3.03 4.60
C LEU A 3 -6.81 -4.21 4.85
N VAL A 4 -8.10 -3.99 4.59
CA VAL A 4 -9.13 -5.02 4.63
C VAL A 4 -9.48 -5.44 3.22
N LYS A 5 -9.59 -6.75 3.02
CA LYS A 5 -10.14 -7.36 1.81
C LYS A 5 -11.48 -8.00 2.18
N ASP A 6 -12.54 -7.54 1.53
CA ASP A 6 -13.89 -8.03 1.79
C ASP A 6 -14.54 -8.58 0.52
N LEU A 7 -15.49 -9.49 0.70
CA LEU A 7 -16.34 -10.02 -0.36
C LEU A 7 -17.73 -9.43 -0.21
N THR A 8 -18.16 -8.74 -1.26
CA THR A 8 -19.50 -8.16 -1.42
C THR A 8 -20.24 -8.87 -2.55
N ASP A 9 -21.54 -8.57 -2.70
CA ASP A 9 -22.35 -9.10 -3.80
C ASP A 9 -21.81 -8.71 -5.19
N ASP A 10 -21.10 -7.57 -5.26
CA ASP A 10 -20.44 -7.06 -6.47
C ASP A 10 -19.02 -7.62 -6.69
N GLY A 11 -18.52 -8.44 -5.76
CA GLY A 11 -17.20 -9.08 -5.81
C GLY A 11 -16.25 -8.66 -4.70
N ILE A 12 -14.95 -8.91 -4.93
CA ILE A 12 -13.89 -8.59 -3.94
C ILE A 12 -13.61 -7.09 -3.97
N ILE A 13 -13.66 -6.48 -2.80
CA ILE A 13 -13.31 -5.08 -2.58
C ILE A 13 -12.17 -4.97 -1.56
N TYR A 14 -11.46 -3.85 -1.61
CA TYR A 14 -10.37 -3.48 -0.73
C TYR A 14 -10.65 -2.11 -0.13
N TYR A 15 -10.47 -1.96 1.18
CA TYR A 15 -10.58 -0.66 1.84
C TYR A 15 -9.62 -0.56 3.03
N TRP A 16 -9.25 0.66 3.37
CA TRP A 16 -8.39 0.96 4.50
C TRP A 16 -9.23 1.30 5.73
N ILE A 17 -8.83 0.77 6.88
CA ILE A 17 -9.39 1.13 8.18
C ILE A 17 -8.35 1.85 9.04
N ASP A 18 -8.81 2.71 9.95
CA ASP A 18 -7.99 3.36 10.96
C ASP A 18 -7.64 2.43 12.13
N GLU A 19 -7.11 2.97 13.24
CA GLU A 19 -6.79 2.20 14.44
C GLU A 19 -8.04 1.84 15.27
N VAL A 20 -9.13 2.57 15.10
CA VAL A 20 -10.42 2.38 15.77
C VAL A 20 -11.28 1.35 15.02
N GLY A 21 -10.99 1.10 13.75
CA GLY A 21 -11.68 0.16 12.87
C GLY A 21 -12.59 0.83 11.84
N ASP A 22 -12.59 2.17 11.77
CA ASP A 22 -13.45 2.91 10.86
C ASP A 22 -12.84 2.98 9.45
N PRO A 23 -13.65 2.81 8.39
CA PRO A 23 -13.18 2.90 7.02
C PRO A 23 -12.77 4.34 6.68
N ILE A 24 -11.52 4.50 6.25
CA ILE A 24 -10.92 5.80 5.87
C ILE A 24 -10.78 5.95 4.35
N SER A 25 -10.90 4.87 3.58
CA SER A 25 -10.91 4.91 2.12
C SER A 25 -12.28 4.51 1.56
N ALA A 26 -12.54 4.91 0.32
CA ALA A 26 -13.63 4.33 -0.47
C ALA A 26 -13.35 2.85 -0.81
N ASP A 27 -14.34 2.17 -1.39
CA ASP A 27 -14.22 0.80 -1.88
C ASP A 27 -13.35 0.76 -3.15
N LEU A 28 -12.25 0.02 -3.06
CA LEU A 28 -11.26 -0.12 -4.12
C LEU A 28 -11.34 -1.51 -4.73
N ARG A 29 -11.22 -1.59 -6.05
CA ARG A 29 -11.42 -2.86 -6.78
C ARG A 29 -10.15 -3.69 -6.88
N THR A 30 -8.99 -3.04 -6.84
CA THR A 30 -7.70 -3.72 -6.96
C THR A 30 -6.75 -3.36 -5.82
N LEU A 31 -5.78 -4.24 -5.58
CA LEU A 31 -4.72 -4.00 -4.60
C LEU A 31 -3.82 -2.83 -5.02
N ASP A 32 -3.65 -2.62 -6.34
CA ASP A 32 -2.93 -1.48 -6.88
C ASP A 32 -3.62 -0.15 -6.53
N ASP A 33 -4.96 -0.08 -6.66
CA ASP A 33 -5.75 1.09 -6.25
C ASP A 33 -5.60 1.35 -4.74
N ALA A 34 -5.67 0.30 -3.92
CA ALA A 34 -5.45 0.39 -2.47
C ALA A 34 -4.08 0.96 -2.12
N ARG A 35 -3.05 0.57 -2.88
CA ARG A 35 -1.71 1.06 -2.67
C ARG A 35 -1.55 2.51 -3.10
N GLU A 36 -2.08 2.89 -4.26
CA GLU A 36 -2.05 4.28 -4.73
C GLU A 36 -2.75 5.20 -3.74
N TRP A 37 -3.92 4.78 -3.25
CA TRP A 37 -4.66 5.52 -2.23
C TRP A 37 -3.80 5.74 -0.97
N ARG A 38 -3.13 4.70 -0.45
CA ARG A 38 -2.26 4.82 0.73
C ARG A 38 -1.13 5.82 0.52
N VAL A 39 -0.49 5.80 -0.65
CA VAL A 39 0.59 6.74 -0.97
C VAL A 39 0.07 8.18 -0.97
N LEU A 40 -1.09 8.42 -1.60
CA LEU A 40 -1.73 9.74 -1.62
C LEU A 40 -2.14 10.19 -0.22
N TYR A 41 -2.73 9.30 0.57
CA TYR A 41 -3.13 9.57 1.95
C TYR A 41 -1.95 9.95 2.83
N LEU A 42 -0.86 9.16 2.81
CA LEU A 42 0.36 9.44 3.56
C LEU A 42 1.05 10.73 3.09
N HIS A 43 1.03 11.01 1.78
CA HIS A 43 1.57 12.25 1.24
C HIS A 43 0.77 13.46 1.72
N ASN A 44 -0.56 13.40 1.69
CA ASN A 44 -1.42 14.50 2.13
C ASN A 44 -1.38 14.70 3.65
N ALA A 45 -1.17 13.64 4.43
CA ALA A 45 -1.02 13.70 5.88
C ALA A 45 0.35 14.24 6.32
N TYR A 46 1.35 14.30 5.42
CA TYR A 46 2.68 14.78 5.74
C TYR A 46 2.72 16.31 5.88
N GLN A 47 2.92 16.80 7.10
CA GLN A 47 2.99 18.24 7.42
C GLN A 47 4.40 18.84 7.33
N GLY A 48 5.41 18.06 6.95
CA GLY A 48 6.79 18.54 6.82
C GLY A 48 7.03 19.27 5.49
N ALA A 49 8.18 19.95 5.38
CA ALA A 49 8.61 20.54 4.11
C ALA A 49 8.86 19.41 3.08
N GLU A 50 7.95 19.25 2.12
CA GLU A 50 8.08 18.24 1.08
C GLU A 50 9.33 18.53 0.24
N ARG A 51 10.24 17.56 0.21
CA ARG A 51 11.51 17.66 -0.52
C ARG A 51 11.41 17.14 -1.95
N ARG A 52 10.30 16.48 -2.31
CA ARG A 52 10.05 15.99 -3.67
C ARG A 52 9.29 17.02 -4.49
N THR A 53 9.66 17.13 -5.76
CA THR A 53 8.89 17.86 -6.77
C THR A 53 7.80 17.01 -7.43
N SER A 54 7.72 15.71 -7.15
CA SER A 54 6.78 14.78 -7.79
C SER A 54 6.17 13.80 -6.80
N ILE A 55 4.85 13.63 -6.86
CA ILE A 55 4.06 12.65 -6.09
C ILE A 55 4.31 11.22 -6.63
N ILE A 56 4.54 11.10 -7.94
CA ILE A 56 4.78 9.82 -8.62
C ILE A 56 6.11 9.21 -8.17
N ASP A 57 6.07 7.98 -7.64
CA ASP A 57 7.28 7.26 -7.27
C ASP A 57 7.96 6.62 -8.49
N ARG A 58 9.07 7.24 -8.92
CA ARG A 58 9.90 6.82 -10.06
C ARG A 58 10.55 5.45 -9.87
N ARG A 59 10.53 4.92 -8.64
CA ARG A 59 11.08 3.59 -8.27
C ARG A 59 10.11 2.45 -8.53
N TYR A 60 8.87 2.74 -8.93
CA TYR A 60 7.87 1.72 -9.20
C TYR A 60 8.16 0.86 -10.43
N ASN A 61 9.04 1.32 -11.32
CA ASN A 61 9.55 0.49 -12.42
C ASN A 61 10.40 -0.66 -11.85
N SER A 62 9.78 -1.85 -11.76
CA SER A 62 10.36 -3.08 -11.20
C SER A 62 11.67 -3.46 -11.88
N GLU A 63 11.76 -3.28 -13.20
CA GLU A 63 12.94 -3.55 -14.01
C GLU A 63 14.09 -2.61 -13.62
N LYS A 64 13.79 -1.30 -13.53
CA LYS A 64 14.79 -0.30 -13.12
C LYS A 64 15.27 -0.52 -11.69
N ARG A 65 14.39 -1.00 -10.81
CA ARG A 65 14.73 -1.36 -9.43
C ARG A 65 15.61 -2.61 -9.37
N GLN A 66 15.27 -3.68 -10.10
CA GLN A 66 16.11 -4.88 -10.19
C GLN A 66 17.50 -4.56 -10.76
N PHE A 67 17.56 -3.73 -11.80
CA PHE A 67 18.82 -3.28 -12.40
C PHE A 67 19.69 -2.50 -11.39
N MET A 68 19.10 -1.56 -10.64
CA MET A 68 19.79 -0.81 -9.59
C MET A 68 20.20 -1.71 -8.41
N GLU A 69 19.36 -2.69 -8.06
CA GLU A 69 19.61 -3.64 -6.96
C GLU A 69 20.76 -4.59 -7.27
N GLN A 70 20.88 -5.07 -8.50
CA GLN A 70 22.04 -5.85 -8.96
C GLN A 70 23.33 -5.02 -8.94
N ASN A 71 23.27 -3.74 -9.33
CA ASN A 71 24.47 -2.89 -9.45
C ASN A 71 24.96 -2.26 -8.13
N HIS A 72 24.14 -2.20 -7.08
CA HIS A 72 24.47 -1.50 -5.82
C HIS A 72 24.51 -2.39 -4.56
N GLN A 73 24.86 -3.67 -4.70
CA GLN A 73 24.93 -4.59 -3.55
C GLN A 73 25.97 -4.17 -2.50
N PHE A 74 27.08 -3.55 -2.91
CA PHE A 74 28.20 -3.21 -2.01
C PHE A 74 28.04 -1.89 -1.23
N ALA A 75 27.06 -1.04 -1.57
CA ALA A 75 26.87 0.28 -0.95
C ALA A 75 25.76 0.32 0.12
N ARG A 76 25.18 -0.83 0.48
CA ARG A 76 24.06 -0.91 1.45
C ARG A 76 24.56 -0.87 2.90
N GLY A 77 25.02 0.28 3.34
CA GLY A 77 24.89 0.63 4.76
C GLY A 77 23.40 0.65 5.12
N LYS A 78 23.01 0.15 6.31
CA LYS A 78 21.62 0.12 6.80
C LYS A 78 20.98 1.51 6.64
N SER A 79 20.26 1.75 5.55
CA SER A 79 19.65 3.04 5.29
C SER A 79 18.36 3.12 6.09
N GLN A 80 18.39 3.91 7.18
CA GLN A 80 17.21 4.23 8.01
C GLN A 80 16.19 5.15 7.31
N GLY A 81 16.16 5.16 5.97
CA GLY A 81 15.38 6.11 5.16
C GLY A 81 14.24 5.49 4.36
N ARG A 82 13.85 4.24 4.61
CA ARG A 82 12.68 3.65 3.95
C ARG A 82 11.42 4.29 4.52
N ARG A 83 10.64 4.97 3.67
CA ARG A 83 9.38 5.61 4.07
C ARG A 83 8.32 4.54 4.27
N GLU A 84 7.32 4.79 5.11
CA GLU A 84 6.19 3.88 5.28
C GLU A 84 5.46 3.58 3.96
N ALA A 85 5.45 4.55 3.04
CA ALA A 85 4.90 4.42 1.69
C ALA A 85 5.71 3.47 0.77
N ASP A 86 6.98 3.22 1.08
CA ASP A 86 7.84 2.30 0.32
C ASP A 86 7.63 0.83 0.72
N ILE A 87 6.89 0.58 1.81
CA ILE A 87 6.56 -0.75 2.29
C ILE A 87 5.46 -1.33 1.40
N LEU A 88 5.68 -2.55 0.90
CA LEU A 88 4.67 -3.28 0.12
C LEU A 88 3.38 -3.40 0.94
N VAL A 89 2.27 -3.03 0.31
CA VAL A 89 0.95 -3.18 0.91
C VAL A 89 0.58 -4.65 0.94
N THR A 90 0.37 -5.17 2.13
CA THR A 90 -0.15 -6.51 2.39
C THR A 90 -1.56 -6.41 2.92
N VAL A 91 -2.42 -7.38 2.62
CA VAL A 91 -3.76 -7.47 3.21
C VAL A 91 -3.59 -7.87 4.68
N ASP A 92 -4.04 -7.00 5.60
CA ASP A 92 -3.96 -7.23 7.04
C ASP A 92 -5.14 -8.05 7.55
N THR A 93 -6.30 -7.92 6.92
CA THR A 93 -7.53 -8.63 7.32
C THR A 93 -8.27 -9.11 6.08
N ASP A 94 -8.41 -10.43 5.93
CA ASP A 94 -9.14 -11.07 4.82
C ASP A 94 -10.50 -11.57 5.33
N LEU A 95 -11.53 -10.75 5.15
CA LEU A 95 -12.93 -11.08 5.44
C LEU A 95 -13.55 -11.93 4.31
N ALA A 96 -13.04 -11.78 3.08
CA ALA A 96 -13.48 -12.58 1.95
C ALA A 96 -13.25 -14.08 2.21
N ALA A 97 -12.09 -14.44 2.74
CA ALA A 97 -11.77 -15.83 3.10
C ALA A 97 -12.67 -16.39 4.22
N GLN A 98 -13.20 -15.54 5.10
CA GLN A 98 -14.15 -15.95 6.15
C GLN A 98 -15.54 -16.21 5.56
N LYS A 99 -16.05 -15.26 4.76
CA LYS A 99 -17.36 -15.38 4.11
C LYS A 99 -17.45 -16.59 3.16
N ILE A 100 -16.39 -16.90 2.44
CA ILE A 100 -16.35 -18.08 1.56
C ILE A 100 -16.53 -19.39 2.34
N LYS A 101 -16.06 -19.46 3.60
CA LYS A 101 -16.23 -20.65 4.46
C LYS A 101 -17.63 -20.79 5.06
N GLU A 102 -18.42 -19.73 5.10
CA GLU A 102 -19.82 -19.80 5.58
C GLU A 102 -20.77 -20.27 4.47
N TYR A 103 -20.41 -20.04 3.20
CA TYR A 103 -21.23 -20.43 2.05
C TYR A 103 -20.98 -21.87 1.55
N TYR A 104 -19.97 -22.57 2.08
CA TYR A 104 -19.59 -23.94 1.72
C TYR A 104 -19.49 -24.83 2.96
#